data_AF-A0A6I2A0X8-F1
#
_entry.id   AF-A0A6I2A0X8-F1
#
_cell.length_a   1.000
_cell.length_b   1.000
_cell.length_c   1.000
_cell.angle_alpha   90.00
_cell.angle_beta   90.00
_cell.angle_gamma   90.00
#
_symmetry.space_group_name_H-M   'P 1'
#
loop_
_entity.id
_entity.type
_entity.pdbx_description
1 polymer ?
#
loop_
_entity_poly.entity_id
_entity_poly.type
_entity_poly.pdbx_seq_one_letter_code
_entity_poly.pdbx_strand_id
1 'polypeptide(L)'
;MLYVLYGEDGFSRQQALDEIKSTIGDETALATNTTVLEGQQATVDQIRTVAETMPFLAERRLVIIQGLLERFESRTKAGRRKKAAGVSSRQNRMSTSPWLTIWLRYLIAPWWCWWMER
;
A
#
# COMPACT_ATOMS: atom_id res chain seq x y z
N MET A 1 -23.83 -6.46 -1.82
CA MET A 1 -23.83 -6.68 -0.36
C MET A 1 -22.49 -6.21 0.19
N LEU A 2 -22.45 -5.65 1.40
CA LEU A 2 -21.22 -5.10 2.00
C LEU A 2 -21.05 -5.68 3.41
N TYR A 3 -19.84 -6.12 3.74
CA TYR A 3 -19.45 -6.60 5.07
C TYR A 3 -18.31 -5.75 5.61
N VAL A 4 -18.37 -5.43 6.91
CA VAL A 4 -17.28 -4.75 7.63
C VAL A 4 -16.91 -5.61 8.83
N LEU A 5 -15.76 -6.27 8.74
CA LEU A 5 -15.20 -7.05 9.84
C LEU A 5 -14.31 -6.14 10.68
N TYR A 6 -14.70 -5.88 11.92
CA TYR A 6 -13.97 -5.01 12.84
C TYR A 6 -13.72 -5.72 14.18
N GLY A 7 -12.67 -5.30 14.88
CA GLY A 7 -12.23 -5.89 16.15
C GLY A 7 -10.70 -6.03 16.20
N GLU A 8 -10.16 -6.09 17.42
CA GLU A 8 -8.72 -6.25 17.67
C GLU A 8 -8.26 -7.69 17.42
N ASP A 9 -9.15 -8.68 17.60
CA ASP A 9 -8.82 -10.08 17.41
C ASP A 9 -8.74 -10.46 15.92
N GLY A 10 -7.51 -10.70 15.46
CA GLY A 10 -7.24 -11.15 14.11
C GLY A 10 -7.80 -12.54 13.79
N PHE A 11 -7.86 -13.44 14.78
CA PHE A 11 -8.34 -14.82 14.57
C PHE A 11 -9.84 -14.84 14.29
N SER A 12 -10.64 -14.18 15.13
CA SER A 12 -12.09 -14.09 14.93
C SER A 12 -12.46 -13.43 13.59
N ARG A 13 -11.73 -12.40 13.16
CA ARG A 13 -11.94 -11.78 11.83
C ARG A 13 -11.66 -12.74 10.70
N GLN A 14 -10.59 -13.53 10.80
CA GLN A 14 -10.24 -14.50 9.78
C GLN A 14 -11.28 -15.63 9.71
N GLN A 15 -11.73 -16.13 10.86
CA GLN A 15 -12.78 -17.13 10.93
C GLN A 15 -14.09 -16.63 10.28
N ALA A 16 -14.55 -15.42 10.62
CA ALA A 16 -15.74 -14.84 10.01
C ALA A 16 -15.59 -14.63 8.49
N LEU A 17 -14.39 -14.27 8.02
CA LEU A 17 -14.10 -14.15 6.60
C LEU A 17 -14.17 -15.51 5.88
N ASP A 18 -13.72 -16.58 6.52
CA ASP A 18 -13.78 -17.93 5.95
C ASP A 18 -15.21 -18.49 5.95
N GLU A 19 -16.05 -18.14 6.94
CA GLU A 19 -17.50 -18.41 6.92
C GLU A 19 -18.22 -17.67 5.77
N ILE A 20 -17.81 -16.43 5.46
CA ILE A 20 -18.35 -15.70 4.30
C ILE A 20 -17.92 -16.37 3.00
N LYS A 21 -16.65 -16.77 2.88
CA LYS A 21 -16.14 -17.48 1.70
C LYS A 21 -16.92 -18.78 1.42
N SER A 22 -17.19 -19.58 2.45
CA SER A 22 -17.91 -20.85 2.31
C SER A 22 -19.36 -20.66 1.82
N THR A 23 -19.95 -19.48 2.03
CA THR A 23 -21.29 -19.14 1.54
C THR A 23 -21.28 -18.70 0.06
N ILE A 24 -20.13 -18.33 -0.50
CA ILE A 24 -20.03 -17.82 -1.87
C ILE A 24 -19.86 -18.94 -2.90
N GLY A 25 -19.08 -19.97 -2.59
CA GLY A 25 -18.83 -21.06 -3.52
C GLY A 25 -17.72 -22.00 -3.08
N ASP A 26 -17.31 -22.86 -4.00
CA ASP A 26 -16.18 -23.76 -3.84
C ASP A 26 -14.83 -23.02 -3.94
N GLU A 27 -13.76 -23.70 -3.54
CA GLU A 27 -12.41 -23.12 -3.47
C GLU A 27 -11.91 -22.66 -4.85
N THR A 28 -12.31 -23.37 -5.92
CA THR A 28 -11.91 -23.07 -7.30
C THR A 28 -12.59 -21.80 -7.82
N ALA A 29 -13.89 -21.60 -7.56
CA ALA A 29 -14.59 -20.37 -7.89
C ALA A 29 -14.01 -19.19 -7.09
N LEU A 30 -13.72 -19.39 -5.80
CA LEU A 30 -13.11 -18.37 -4.96
C LEU A 30 -11.72 -17.96 -5.44
N ALA A 31 -10.87 -18.91 -5.80
CA ALA A 31 -9.52 -18.63 -6.30
C ALA A 31 -9.53 -17.76 -7.56
N THR A 32 -10.52 -17.97 -8.44
CA THR A 32 -10.63 -17.24 -9.71
C THR A 32 -11.37 -15.91 -9.57
N ASN A 33 -12.27 -15.79 -8.59
CA ASN A 33 -13.17 -14.65 -8.43
C ASN A 33 -12.95 -13.81 -7.17
N THR A 34 -11.81 -14.01 -6.49
CA THR A 34 -11.43 -13.21 -5.32
C THR A 34 -10.32 -12.23 -5.68
N THR A 35 -10.44 -10.99 -5.21
CA THR A 35 -9.37 -10.01 -5.30
C THR A 35 -9.12 -9.40 -3.93
N VAL A 36 -7.85 -9.40 -3.51
CA VAL A 36 -7.41 -8.80 -2.25
C VAL A 36 -6.72 -7.48 -2.57
N LEU A 37 -7.15 -6.42 -1.89
CA LEU A 37 -6.60 -5.08 -2.02
C LEU A 37 -6.08 -4.61 -0.67
N GLU A 38 -4.94 -3.93 -0.69
CA GLU A 38 -4.40 -3.26 0.50
C GLU A 38 -5.14 -1.95 0.73
N GLY A 39 -5.88 -1.92 1.83
CA GLY A 39 -6.73 -0.83 2.24
C GLY A 39 -5.97 0.42 2.61
N GLN A 40 -4.64 0.47 2.63
CA GLN A 40 -3.82 1.70 2.73
C GLN A 40 -3.46 2.32 1.36
N GLN A 41 -3.49 1.54 0.28
CA GLN A 41 -3.13 1.98 -1.08
C GLN A 41 -4.29 1.98 -2.08
N ALA A 42 -5.35 1.19 -1.82
CA ALA A 42 -6.53 1.09 -2.66
C ALA A 42 -7.21 2.45 -2.90
N THR A 43 -7.56 2.75 -4.15
CA THR A 43 -8.36 3.91 -4.52
C THR A 43 -9.83 3.50 -4.72
N VAL A 44 -10.74 4.48 -4.65
CA VAL A 44 -12.17 4.22 -4.90
C VAL A 44 -12.39 3.67 -6.31
N ASP A 45 -11.71 4.24 -7.31
CA ASP A 45 -11.77 3.78 -8.71
C ASP A 45 -11.26 2.35 -8.87
N GLN A 46 -10.18 1.98 -8.18
CA GLN A 46 -9.67 0.60 -8.21
C GLN A 46 -10.69 -0.38 -7.60
N ILE A 47 -11.26 -0.04 -6.43
CA ILE A 47 -12.28 -0.87 -5.78
C ILE A 47 -13.50 -1.02 -6.68
N ARG A 48 -13.98 0.07 -7.28
CA ARG A 48 -15.09 0.08 -8.22
C ARG A 48 -14.80 -0.81 -9.43
N THR A 49 -13.66 -0.64 -10.07
CA THR A 49 -13.26 -1.41 -11.26
C THR A 49 -13.28 -2.90 -10.97
N VAL A 50 -12.68 -3.32 -9.84
CA VAL A 50 -12.65 -4.74 -9.45
C VAL A 50 -14.05 -5.24 -9.13
N ALA A 51 -14.85 -4.48 -8.37
CA ALA A 51 -16.21 -4.87 -7.97
C ALA A 51 -17.19 -4.97 -9.15
N GLU A 52 -17.05 -4.12 -10.17
CA GLU A 52 -17.89 -4.10 -11.38
C GLU A 52 -17.45 -5.14 -12.43
N THR A 53 -16.26 -5.72 -12.27
CA THR A 53 -15.80 -6.77 -13.18
C THR A 53 -16.73 -7.99 -13.10
N MET A 54 -17.04 -8.60 -14.25
CA MET A 54 -17.88 -9.81 -14.33
C MET A 54 -17.17 -11.04 -13.76
N PRO A 55 -17.77 -11.82 -12.85
CA PRO A 55 -17.18 -13.04 -12.32
C PRO A 55 -17.08 -14.13 -13.41
N PHE A 56 -16.01 -14.93 -13.38
CA PHE A 56 -15.75 -16.04 -14.28
C PHE A 56 -16.39 -17.32 -13.73
N LEU A 57 -17.35 -17.89 -14.46
CA LEU A 57 -18.07 -19.13 -14.14
C LEU A 57 -18.60 -19.21 -12.69
N ALA A 58 -18.92 -18.07 -12.08
CA ALA A 58 -19.43 -17.98 -10.72
C ALA A 58 -20.53 -16.92 -10.63
N GLU A 59 -21.39 -17.05 -9.63
CA GLU A 59 -22.51 -16.11 -9.44
C GLU A 59 -22.07 -14.77 -8.86
N ARG A 60 -20.97 -14.73 -8.11
CA ARG A 60 -20.52 -13.54 -7.36
C ARG A 60 -19.00 -13.39 -7.40
N ARG A 61 -18.54 -12.14 -7.39
CA ARG A 61 -17.13 -11.76 -7.19
C ARG A 61 -16.91 -11.33 -5.74
N LEU A 62 -15.85 -11.82 -5.11
CA LEU A 62 -15.45 -11.42 -3.76
C LEU A 62 -14.32 -10.40 -3.83
N VAL A 63 -14.50 -9.25 -3.20
CA VAL A 63 -13.44 -8.22 -3.06
C VAL A 63 -13.14 -8.04 -1.58
N ILE A 64 -11.90 -8.29 -1.20
CA ILE A 64 -11.41 -8.20 0.18
C ILE A 64 -10.49 -6.99 0.27
N ILE A 65 -10.76 -6.08 1.22
CA ILE A 65 -9.93 -4.90 1.44
C ILE A 65 -9.35 -4.99 2.85
N GLN A 66 -8.05 -5.24 2.97
CA GLN A 66 -7.37 -5.40 4.25
C GLN A 66 -6.95 -4.05 4.84
N GLY A 67 -7.09 -3.82 6.14
CA GLY A 67 -6.61 -2.59 6.78
C GLY A 67 -7.28 -1.29 6.31
N LEU A 68 -8.49 -1.35 5.73
CA LEU A 68 -9.19 -0.16 5.23
C LEU A 68 -9.51 0.84 6.36
N LEU A 69 -9.91 0.33 7.53
CA LEU A 69 -10.34 1.15 8.66
C LEU A 69 -9.18 1.93 9.29
N GLU A 70 -7.94 1.43 9.17
CA GLU A 70 -6.73 2.07 9.69
C GLU A 70 -6.48 3.45 9.05
N ARG A 71 -6.99 3.70 7.85
CA ARG A 71 -6.95 5.04 7.21
C ARG A 71 -7.70 6.11 7.98
N PHE A 72 -8.76 5.71 8.67
CA PHE A 72 -9.68 6.60 9.35
C PHE A 72 -9.33 6.77 10.83
N GLU A 73 -8.41 5.95 11.34
CA GLU A 73 -7.81 6.16 12.65
C GLU A 73 -6.92 7.41 12.59
N SER A 74 -7.49 8.53 13.05
CA SER A 74 -6.75 9.79 13.15
C SER A 74 -5.40 9.57 13.85
N ARG A 75 -4.30 10.00 13.21
CA ARG A 75 -2.95 10.10 13.80
C ARG A 75 -2.93 11.13 14.95
N THR A 76 -3.77 10.99 15.96
CA THR A 76 -3.94 12.00 17.00
C THR A 76 -2.80 11.98 18.03
N LYS A 77 -1.77 11.14 17.87
CA LYS A 77 -0.66 11.00 18.84
C LYS A 77 0.77 11.08 18.29
N ALA A 78 1.00 11.63 17.10
CA ALA A 78 2.37 11.80 16.56
C ALA A 78 2.90 13.27 16.60
N GLY A 79 2.26 14.15 17.38
CA GLY A 79 2.57 15.59 17.40
C GLY A 79 2.87 16.17 18.79
N ARG A 80 3.62 15.48 19.67
CA ARG A 80 4.01 16.08 20.98
C ARG A 80 5.30 15.52 21.58
N ARG A 81 6.45 15.82 20.96
CA ARG A 81 7.83 15.84 21.53
C ARG A 81 8.76 16.19 20.35
N LYS A 82 9.53 17.28 20.29
CA LYS A 82 10.18 18.14 21.29
C LYS A 82 10.35 19.55 20.68
N LYS A 83 9.87 20.58 21.38
CA LYS A 83 10.42 21.94 21.31
C LYS A 83 10.75 22.33 22.75
N ALA A 84 12.04 22.33 23.11
CA ALA A 84 12.65 23.20 24.11
C ALA A 84 14.12 22.82 24.32
N ALA A 85 14.95 23.86 24.46
CA ALA A 85 16.39 23.92 24.73
C ALA A 85 17.30 23.55 23.53
N GLY A 86 18.21 24.40 23.06
CA GLY A 86 18.66 25.72 23.50
C GLY A 86 19.83 26.13 22.60
N VAL A 87 19.92 27.41 22.28
CA VAL A 87 20.94 28.02 21.40
C VAL A 87 22.28 28.16 22.15
N SER A 88 23.40 27.72 21.56
CA SER A 88 24.69 28.41 21.72
C SER A 88 25.69 28.12 20.57
N SER A 89 26.05 29.21 19.90
CA SER A 89 27.30 29.52 19.18
C SER A 89 28.43 28.47 19.07
N ARG A 90 28.87 28.16 17.83
CA ARG A 90 30.28 28.36 17.44
C ARG A 90 30.50 28.27 15.91
N GLN A 91 31.03 29.36 15.37
CA GLN A 91 31.70 29.43 14.08
C GLN A 91 32.86 28.43 14.03
N ASN A 92 32.96 27.60 12.99
CA ASN A 92 34.26 27.29 12.39
C ASN A 92 34.12 26.93 10.91
N ARG A 93 35.10 27.43 10.16
CA ARG A 93 35.29 27.34 8.71
C ARG A 93 35.30 25.91 8.17
N MET A 94 34.70 25.79 6.99
CA MET A 94 35.19 25.12 5.79
C MET A 94 36.22 24.00 6.00
N SER A 95 35.77 22.77 5.81
CA SER A 95 36.59 21.72 5.21
C SER A 95 35.84 21.18 4.01
N THR A 96 36.30 21.58 2.83
CA THR A 96 36.01 20.95 1.55
C THR A 96 36.36 19.47 1.64
N SER A 97 35.41 18.58 1.36
CA SER A 97 35.70 17.17 1.14
C SER A 97 35.06 16.65 -0.15
N PRO A 98 35.82 15.88 -0.95
CA PRO A 98 35.75 15.88 -2.42
C PRO A 98 34.82 14.79 -2.96
N TRP A 99 33.65 14.62 -2.34
CA TRP A 99 32.73 13.51 -2.64
C TRP A 99 31.47 13.94 -3.38
N LEU A 100 31.28 15.25 -3.63
CA LEU A 100 30.13 15.77 -4.39
C LEU A 100 30.32 15.77 -5.92
N THR A 101 31.47 15.31 -6.42
CA THR A 101 31.74 15.20 -7.87
C THR A 101 31.40 13.82 -8.44
N ILE A 102 30.99 12.85 -7.62
CA ILE A 102 30.73 11.46 -8.08
C ILE A 102 29.23 11.16 -8.26
N TRP A 103 28.33 11.97 -7.71
CA TRP A 103 26.87 11.73 -7.82
C TRP A 103 26.15 12.49 -8.93
N LEU A 104 26.89 13.16 -9.83
CA LEU A 104 26.35 13.79 -11.04
C LEU A 104 26.83 13.09 -12.33
N ARG A 105 26.87 11.74 -12.32
CA ARG A 105 27.10 10.91 -13.53
C ARG A 105 25.95 9.96 -13.88
N TYR A 106 24.77 10.15 -13.30
CA TYR A 106 23.59 9.33 -13.63
C TYR A 106 22.30 10.13 -13.70
N LEU A 107 22.37 11.32 -14.28
CA LEU A 107 21.20 12.01 -14.81
C LEU A 107 21.62 12.63 -16.15
N ILE A 108 21.15 11.97 -17.22
CA ILE A 108 21.23 12.35 -18.63
C ILE A 108 22.54 11.94 -19.34
N ALA A 109 22.58 10.70 -19.83
CA ALA A 109 23.29 10.37 -21.06
C ALA A 109 22.53 9.27 -21.84
N PRO A 110 22.35 9.43 -23.15
CA PRO A 110 21.13 9.07 -23.88
C PRO A 110 21.34 7.82 -24.75
N TRP A 111 20.28 7.07 -25.04
CA TRP A 111 19.86 6.71 -26.42
C TRP A 111 20.89 6.33 -27.53
N TRP A 112 22.14 5.91 -27.25
CA TRP A 112 23.15 5.77 -28.32
C TRP A 112 24.02 4.49 -28.29
N CYS A 113 23.71 3.44 -27.55
CA CYS A 113 24.58 2.24 -27.57
C CYS A 113 23.86 0.87 -27.59
N TRP A 114 22.55 0.82 -27.84
CA TRP A 114 21.80 -0.45 -27.78
C TRP A 114 20.82 -0.72 -28.94
N TRP A 115 20.84 0.08 -30.01
CA TRP A 115 19.96 -0.13 -31.17
C TRP A 115 20.73 -0.03 -32.49
N MET A 116 21.83 -0.76 -32.62
CA MET A 116 22.47 -1.01 -33.92
C MET A 116 23.36 -2.26 -33.88
N GLU A 117 22.91 -3.32 -33.20
CA GLU A 117 23.56 -4.64 -33.27
C GLU A 117 22.65 -5.77 -32.73
N ARG A 118 21.36 -5.78 -33.10
CA ARG A 118 20.49 -6.97 -33.07
C ARG A 118 19.35 -6.84 -34.05
#